data_AF-A0AAV5T9N9-F1
#
_entry.id   AF-A0AAV5T9N9-F1
#
_cell.length_a   1.000
_cell.length_b   1.000
_cell.length_c   1.000
_cell.angle_alpha   90.00
_cell.angle_beta   90.00
_cell.angle_gamma   90.00
#
_symmetry.space_group_name_H-M   'P 1'
#
loop_
_entity.id
_entity.type
_entity.pdbx_description
1 polymer ?
#
loop_
_entity_poly.entity_id
_entity_poly.type
_entity_poly.pdbx_seq_one_letter_code
_entity_poly.pdbx_strand_id
1 'polypeptide(L)'
;FSYSTTAFSCIFNSLLIYVIVATHDQDVGPYRWLILSFAVIDVCISLVHGILIPTVHMTEFGYICISNRFIDQPTAYGYGFGLCVIVVDAGWRPDMVSRSAYAPVILEVYGIDLFADNLPGFLGLTLWVRLESGEKEWQTRPLIAMTTLFGMVFASAAVIIFCLLRILKEMSAPK
;
A
#
# COMPACT_ATOMS: atom_id res chain seq x y z
N PHE A 1 2.47 0.47 -11.55
CA PHE A 1 2.86 -0.87 -11.07
C PHE A 1 2.45 -1.88 -12.14
N SER A 2 3.35 -2.74 -12.62
CA SER A 2 3.07 -3.62 -13.78
C SER A 2 2.72 -5.04 -13.32
N TYR A 3 1.92 -5.77 -14.12
CA TYR A 3 1.73 -7.22 -13.95
C TYR A 3 3.06 -7.97 -13.90
N SER A 4 4.06 -7.50 -14.63
CA SER A 4 5.42 -8.05 -14.58
C SER A 4 6.04 -7.93 -13.19
N THR A 5 5.96 -6.75 -12.55
CA THR A 5 6.46 -6.52 -11.19
C THR A 5 5.79 -7.45 -10.19
N THR A 6 4.47 -7.60 -10.29
CA THR A 6 3.69 -8.51 -9.43
C THR A 6 4.13 -9.96 -9.63
N ALA A 7 4.23 -10.40 -10.88
CA ALA A 7 4.61 -11.77 -11.21
C ALA A 7 6.03 -12.09 -10.71
N PHE A 8 7.00 -11.20 -10.96
CA PHE A 8 8.37 -11.39 -10.49
C PHE A 8 8.46 -11.42 -8.97
N SER A 9 7.81 -10.48 -8.25
CA SER A 9 7.82 -10.52 -6.79
C SER A 9 7.18 -11.82 -6.27
N CYS A 10 6.02 -12.22 -6.78
CA CYS A 10 5.37 -13.47 -6.36
C CYS A 10 6.26 -14.69 -6.61
N ILE A 11 6.92 -14.79 -7.77
CA ILE A 11 7.82 -15.90 -8.11
C ILE A 11 9.03 -15.92 -7.18
N PHE A 12 9.77 -14.82 -7.07
CA PHE A 12 11.01 -14.80 -6.29
C PHE A 12 10.78 -14.95 -4.79
N ASN A 13 9.71 -14.35 -4.24
CA ASN A 13 9.38 -14.54 -2.83
C ASN A 13 8.84 -15.95 -2.55
N SER A 14 8.07 -16.56 -3.46
CA SER A 14 7.65 -17.96 -3.31
C SER A 14 8.83 -18.93 -3.37
N LEU A 15 9.80 -18.67 -4.27
CA LEU A 15 11.06 -19.42 -4.32
C LEU A 15 11.87 -19.24 -3.03
N LEU A 16 11.95 -18.02 -2.49
CA LEU A 16 12.61 -17.74 -1.21
C LEU A 16 11.94 -18.51 -0.06
N ILE A 17 10.60 -18.50 0.01
CA ILE A 17 9.83 -19.30 0.97
C ILE A 17 10.17 -20.79 0.81
N TYR A 18 10.14 -21.30 -0.42
CA TYR A 18 10.47 -22.70 -0.70
C TYR A 18 11.88 -23.06 -0.24
N VAL A 19 12.89 -22.24 -0.58
CA VAL A 19 14.27 -22.45 -0.15
C VAL A 19 14.36 -22.47 1.38
N ILE A 20 13.79 -21.48 2.06
CA ILE A 20 13.83 -21.38 3.52
C ILE A 20 13.19 -22.59 4.21
N VAL A 21 12.07 -23.09 3.68
CA VAL A 21 11.37 -24.26 4.21
C VAL A 21 12.12 -25.55 3.91
N ALA A 22 12.67 -25.69 2.70
CA ALA A 22 13.34 -26.91 2.25
C ALA A 22 14.77 -27.08 2.77
N THR A 23 15.52 -25.99 2.99
CA THR A 23 16.91 -26.05 3.49
C THR A 23 16.97 -25.94 5.01
N HIS A 24 17.37 -27.03 5.68
CA HIS A 24 17.55 -27.07 7.13
C HIS A 24 18.99 -26.71 7.52
N ASP A 25 19.36 -25.45 7.31
CA ASP A 25 20.67 -24.92 7.73
C ASP A 25 20.58 -24.35 9.16
N GLN A 26 21.54 -24.72 10.01
CA GLN A 26 21.61 -24.22 11.39
C GLN A 26 22.10 -22.76 11.44
N ASP A 27 22.88 -22.32 10.44
CA ASP A 27 23.44 -20.96 10.39
C ASP A 27 22.35 -19.90 10.07
N VAL A 28 21.28 -20.29 9.38
CA VAL A 28 20.13 -19.42 9.06
C VAL A 28 19.06 -19.45 10.17
N GLY A 29 19.16 -20.39 11.12
CA GLY A 29 18.14 -20.71 12.12
C GLY A 29 17.51 -19.50 12.83
N PRO A 30 18.28 -18.54 13.37
CA PRO A 30 17.73 -17.39 14.08
C PRO A 30 16.97 -16.39 13.19
N TYR A 31 17.34 -16.27 11.92
CA TYR A 31 16.76 -15.31 10.97
C TYR A 31 15.68 -15.91 10.09
N ARG A 32 15.52 -17.24 10.12
CA ARG A 32 14.61 -18.00 9.27
C ARG A 32 13.19 -17.46 9.27
N TRP A 33 12.63 -17.25 10.46
CA TRP A 33 11.27 -16.75 10.65
C TRP A 33 11.10 -15.29 10.23
N LEU A 34 12.16 -14.49 10.36
CA LEU A 34 12.16 -13.10 9.92
C LEU A 34 12.10 -13.02 8.40
N ILE A 35 13.00 -13.73 7.71
CA ILE A 35 13.05 -13.74 6.24
C ILE A 35 11.78 -14.37 5.66
N LEU A 36 11.26 -15.43 6.30
CA LEU A 36 9.98 -16.03 5.92
C LEU A 36 8.82 -15.02 6.04
N SER A 37 8.76 -14.28 7.14
CA SER A 37 7.72 -13.27 7.35
C SER A 37 7.79 -12.16 6.29
N PHE A 38 9.00 -11.69 5.97
CA PHE A 38 9.20 -10.71 4.89
C PHE A 38 8.72 -11.23 3.53
N ALA A 39 9.09 -12.45 3.17
CA ALA A 39 8.71 -13.04 1.90
C ALA A 39 7.18 -13.23 1.78
N VAL A 40 6.52 -13.68 2.85
CA VAL A 40 5.06 -13.82 2.89
C VAL A 40 4.37 -12.46 2.74
N ILE A 41 4.82 -11.44 3.49
CA ILE A 41 4.26 -10.09 3.41
C ILE A 41 4.46 -9.51 2.00
N ASP A 42 5.61 -9.70 1.37
CA ASP A 42 5.88 -9.18 0.02
C ASP A 42 5.00 -9.84 -1.04
N VAL A 43 4.72 -11.15 -0.91
CA VAL A 43 3.72 -11.83 -1.75
C VAL A 43 2.33 -11.23 -1.55
N CYS A 44 1.88 -11.05 -0.30
CA CYS A 44 0.57 -10.47 0.00
C CYS A 44 0.43 -9.06 -0.57
N ILE A 45 1.43 -8.20 -0.37
CA ILE A 45 1.47 -6.82 -0.90
C ILE A 45 1.44 -6.85 -2.44
N SER A 46 2.23 -7.72 -3.07
CA SER A 46 2.27 -7.83 -4.53
C SER A 46 0.94 -8.28 -5.12
N LEU A 47 0.25 -9.24 -4.48
CA LEU A 47 -1.10 -9.65 -4.89
C LEU A 47 -2.09 -8.49 -4.77
N VAL A 48 -2.06 -7.74 -3.66
CA VAL A 48 -2.88 -6.53 -3.47
C VAL A 48 -2.62 -5.52 -4.59
N HIS A 49 -1.35 -5.23 -4.92
CA HIS A 49 -1.00 -4.34 -6.01
C HIS A 49 -1.47 -4.85 -7.39
N GLY A 50 -1.38 -6.17 -7.64
CA GLY A 50 -1.86 -6.78 -8.87
C GLY A 50 -3.39 -6.79 -9.01
N ILE A 51 -4.11 -6.95 -7.89
CA ILE A 51 -5.58 -6.89 -7.84
C ILE A 51 -6.06 -5.45 -8.03
N LEU A 52 -5.40 -4.47 -7.43
CA LEU A 52 -5.84 -3.08 -7.51
C LEU A 52 -5.43 -2.40 -8.81
N ILE A 53 -4.24 -2.72 -9.33
CA ILE A 53 -3.54 -1.95 -10.37
C ILE A 53 -3.67 -0.46 -10.04
N PRO A 54 -3.11 0.00 -8.91
CA PRO A 54 -3.35 1.35 -8.44
C PRO A 54 -2.68 2.35 -9.40
N THR A 55 -3.47 3.30 -9.88
CA THR A 55 -2.98 4.53 -10.50
C THR A 55 -2.89 5.59 -9.42
N VAL A 56 -1.69 6.13 -9.24
CA VAL A 56 -1.48 7.26 -8.35
C VAL A 56 -1.41 8.52 -9.21
N HIS A 57 -2.34 9.43 -8.97
CA HIS A 57 -2.38 10.74 -9.60
C HIS A 57 -2.02 11.80 -8.58
N MET A 58 -1.03 12.64 -8.92
CA MET A 58 -0.64 13.75 -8.08
C MET A 58 -1.46 14.98 -8.50
N THR A 59 -2.20 15.54 -7.55
CA THR A 59 -2.94 16.78 -7.71
C THR A 59 -2.27 17.89 -6.91
N GLU A 60 -2.69 19.14 -7.12
CA GLU A 60 -2.28 20.26 -6.28
C GLU A 60 -2.64 20.11 -4.80
N PHE A 61 -3.49 19.13 -4.46
CA PHE A 61 -4.02 18.90 -3.12
C PHE A 61 -3.74 17.51 -2.53
N GLY A 62 -2.90 16.70 -3.20
CA GLY A 62 -2.45 15.42 -2.66
C GLY A 62 -2.43 14.31 -3.71
N TYR A 63 -2.54 13.06 -3.26
CA TYR A 63 -2.45 11.88 -4.11
C TYR A 63 -3.81 11.18 -4.20
N ILE A 64 -4.32 11.02 -5.42
CA ILE A 64 -5.50 10.21 -5.68
C ILE A 64 -5.01 8.82 -6.08
N CYS A 65 -5.43 7.79 -5.34
CA CYS A 65 -5.01 6.41 -5.58
C CYS A 65 -6.18 5.61 -6.15
N ILE A 66 -6.37 5.72 -7.46
CA ILE A 66 -7.48 5.08 -8.16
C ILE A 66 -7.14 3.61 -8.40
N SER A 67 -8.00 2.70 -7.98
CA SER A 67 -7.90 1.32 -8.44
C SER A 67 -8.55 1.19 -9.81
N ASN A 68 -7.75 0.99 -10.85
CA ASN A 68 -8.27 0.88 -12.22
C ASN A 68 -9.27 -0.28 -12.39
N ARG A 69 -9.18 -1.32 -11.55
CA ARG A 69 -10.08 -2.48 -11.61
C ARG A 69 -11.42 -2.28 -10.90
N PHE A 70 -11.49 -1.35 -9.95
CA PHE A 70 -12.70 -1.09 -9.18
C PHE A 70 -13.38 0.23 -9.56
N ILE A 71 -12.92 0.88 -10.62
CA ILE A 71 -13.35 2.23 -10.99
C ILE A 71 -14.83 2.28 -11.42
N ASP A 72 -15.29 1.25 -12.14
CA ASP A 72 -16.68 1.10 -12.56
C ASP A 72 -17.53 0.35 -11.53
N GLN A 73 -16.92 -0.08 -10.41
CA GLN A 73 -17.59 -0.89 -9.41
C GLN A 73 -18.22 -0.01 -8.32
N PRO A 74 -19.34 -0.46 -7.72
CA PRO A 74 -19.95 0.21 -6.59
C PRO A 74 -18.97 0.40 -5.42
N THR A 75 -19.13 1.48 -4.65
CA THR A 75 -18.31 1.75 -3.45
C THR A 75 -18.21 0.56 -2.48
N ALA A 76 -19.20 -0.33 -2.44
CA ALA A 76 -19.17 -1.57 -1.66
C ALA A 76 -17.94 -2.46 -1.94
N TYR A 77 -17.47 -2.55 -3.18
CA TYR A 77 -16.25 -3.29 -3.52
C TYR A 77 -15.00 -2.62 -2.94
N GLY A 78 -14.97 -1.28 -2.96
CA GLY A 78 -13.94 -0.50 -2.29
C GLY A 78 -13.88 -0.78 -0.78
N TYR A 79 -15.04 -0.85 -0.12
CA TYR A 79 -15.12 -1.22 1.31
C TYR A 79 -14.68 -2.66 1.58
N GLY A 80 -15.11 -3.62 0.75
CA GLY A 80 -14.69 -5.01 0.88
C GLY A 80 -13.17 -5.17 0.75
N PHE A 81 -12.55 -4.40 -0.16
CA PHE A 81 -11.10 -4.39 -0.30
C PHE A 81 -10.40 -3.67 0.85
N GLY A 82 -10.95 -2.54 1.33
CA GLY A 82 -10.45 -1.80 2.49
C GLY A 82 -10.33 -2.69 3.74
N LEU A 83 -11.30 -3.58 3.97
CA LEU A 83 -11.25 -4.55 5.06
C LEU A 83 -10.03 -5.49 5.02
N CYS A 84 -9.53 -5.83 3.83
CA CYS A 84 -8.32 -6.63 3.68
C CYS A 84 -7.05 -5.85 4.07
N VAL A 85 -7.10 -4.52 4.06
CA VAL A 85 -5.98 -3.63 4.41
C VAL A 85 -6.48 -2.54 5.35
N ILE A 86 -6.68 -2.89 6.62
CA ILE A 86 -7.29 -2.03 7.66
C ILE A 86 -6.70 -0.62 7.71
N VAL A 87 -5.38 -0.48 7.53
CA VAL A 87 -4.69 0.82 7.52
C VAL A 87 -5.11 1.68 6.32
N VAL A 88 -5.37 1.05 5.17
CA VAL A 88 -5.90 1.72 3.98
C VAL A 88 -7.36 2.09 4.20
N ASP A 89 -8.20 1.23 4.79
CA ASP A 89 -9.59 1.60 5.10
C ASP A 89 -9.69 2.80 6.04
N ALA A 90 -8.91 2.83 7.11
CA ALA A 90 -8.98 3.90 8.09
C ALA A 90 -8.62 5.30 7.54
N GLY A 91 -7.71 5.35 6.56
CA GLY A 91 -7.18 6.61 6.03
C GLY A 91 -7.65 6.99 4.63
N TRP A 92 -7.99 6.01 3.79
CA TRP A 92 -8.20 6.21 2.35
C TRP A 92 -9.67 6.06 1.95
N ARG A 93 -10.52 5.75 2.94
CA ARG A 93 -11.95 5.61 2.76
C ARG A 93 -12.56 6.93 2.31
N PRO A 94 -13.23 6.97 1.15
CA PRO A 94 -13.88 8.17 0.68
C PRO A 94 -15.05 8.50 1.61
N ASP A 95 -15.11 9.74 2.05
CA ASP A 95 -16.27 10.35 2.68
C ASP A 95 -16.88 11.40 1.75
N MET A 96 -18.02 11.98 2.14
CA MET A 96 -18.70 12.96 1.28
C MET A 96 -17.87 14.23 1.10
N VAL A 97 -17.06 14.61 2.08
CA VAL A 97 -16.21 15.81 2.03
C VAL A 97 -15.13 15.63 0.97
N SER A 98 -14.38 14.52 1.05
CA SER A 98 -13.40 14.16 0.03
C SER A 98 -14.08 13.93 -1.32
N ARG A 99 -15.17 13.17 -1.42
CA ARG A 99 -15.87 12.93 -2.69
C ARG A 99 -16.22 14.24 -3.41
N SER A 100 -16.82 15.20 -2.72
CA SER A 100 -17.15 16.50 -3.30
C SER A 100 -15.91 17.29 -3.72
N ALA A 101 -14.82 17.23 -2.95
CA ALA A 101 -13.57 17.90 -3.30
C ALA A 101 -12.90 17.32 -4.56
N TYR A 102 -12.97 15.99 -4.75
CA TYR A 102 -12.29 15.31 -5.87
C TYR A 102 -13.16 15.13 -7.11
N ALA A 103 -14.48 15.11 -6.97
CA ALA A 103 -15.41 14.93 -8.08
C ALA A 103 -15.09 15.78 -9.32
N PRO A 104 -14.85 17.11 -9.22
CA PRO A 104 -14.55 17.91 -10.41
C PRO A 104 -13.26 17.47 -11.11
N VAL A 105 -12.20 17.16 -10.34
CA VAL A 105 -10.90 16.77 -10.90
C VAL A 105 -10.93 15.35 -11.46
N ILE A 106 -11.62 14.43 -10.80
CA ILE A 106 -11.79 13.06 -11.30
C ILE A 106 -12.65 13.07 -12.57
N LEU A 107 -13.70 13.88 -12.63
CA LEU A 107 -14.50 14.05 -13.83
C LEU A 107 -13.70 14.67 -14.98
N GLU A 108 -12.90 15.70 -14.71
CA GLU A 108 -12.08 16.39 -15.73
C GLU A 108 -10.96 15.49 -16.27
N VAL A 109 -10.20 14.85 -15.39
CA VAL A 109 -8.99 14.09 -15.78
C VAL A 109 -9.34 12.69 -16.27
N TYR A 110 -10.36 12.05 -15.69
CA TYR A 110 -10.69 10.66 -15.95
C TYR A 110 -12.05 10.45 -16.60
N GLY A 111 -12.90 11.47 -16.71
CA GLY A 111 -14.25 11.34 -17.25
C GLY A 111 -15.20 10.57 -16.31
N ILE A 112 -14.90 10.51 -15.02
CA ILE A 112 -15.65 9.70 -14.06
C ILE A 112 -16.48 10.59 -13.14
N ASP A 113 -17.79 10.42 -13.21
CA ASP A 113 -18.72 11.11 -12.33
C ASP A 113 -18.84 10.35 -10.99
N LEU A 114 -18.24 10.91 -9.94
CA LEU A 114 -18.34 10.36 -8.58
C LEU A 114 -19.75 10.44 -7.99
N PHE A 115 -20.67 11.17 -8.62
CA PHE A 115 -22.07 11.31 -8.20
C PHE A 115 -23.05 10.57 -9.10
N ALA A 116 -22.56 9.73 -10.01
CA ALA A 116 -23.40 8.82 -10.77
C ALA A 116 -24.21 7.88 -9.85
N ASP A 117 -25.32 7.34 -10.36
CA ASP A 117 -26.27 6.50 -9.59
C ASP A 117 -25.62 5.29 -8.91
N ASN A 118 -24.55 4.74 -9.49
CA ASN A 118 -23.80 3.61 -8.94
C ASN A 118 -22.80 4.01 -7.83
N LEU A 119 -22.64 5.31 -7.56
CA LEU A 119 -21.69 5.89 -6.61
C LEU A 119 -20.33 5.20 -6.71
N PRO A 120 -19.58 5.42 -7.81
CA PRO A 120 -18.34 4.70 -8.05
C PRO A 120 -17.39 4.89 -6.87
N GLY A 121 -16.76 3.79 -6.47
CA GLY A 121 -15.81 3.78 -5.38
C GLY A 121 -14.47 4.36 -5.84
N PHE A 122 -13.86 5.19 -5.00
CA PHE A 122 -12.46 5.57 -5.17
C PHE A 122 -11.73 5.43 -3.84
N LEU A 123 -10.44 5.13 -3.90
CA LEU A 123 -9.56 5.26 -2.74
C LEU A 123 -8.75 6.55 -2.94
N GLY A 124 -8.72 7.41 -1.94
CA GLY A 124 -8.07 8.71 -2.04
C GLY A 124 -7.20 8.94 -0.83
N LEU A 125 -5.93 9.31 -1.04
CA LEU A 125 -5.05 9.74 0.03
C LEU A 125 -5.03 11.27 0.08
N THR A 126 -5.97 11.81 0.84
CA THR A 126 -6.36 13.22 0.76
C THR A 126 -5.60 14.04 1.79
N LEU A 127 -4.35 14.42 1.52
CA LEU A 127 -3.52 15.12 2.51
C LEU A 127 -4.15 16.43 3.01
N TRP A 128 -4.73 17.21 2.09
CA TRP A 128 -5.51 18.39 2.43
C TRP A 128 -6.66 18.60 1.43
N VAL A 129 -7.69 19.33 1.84
CA VAL A 129 -8.79 19.79 0.96
C VAL A 129 -8.75 21.31 0.85
N ARG A 130 -9.21 21.86 -0.28
CA ARG A 130 -9.38 23.32 -0.42
C ARG A 130 -10.81 23.67 -0.04
N LEU A 131 -10.96 24.59 0.91
CA LEU A 131 -12.26 25.13 1.31
C LEU A 131 -12.77 26.12 0.25
N GLU A 132 -14.06 26.45 0.30
CA GLU A 132 -14.66 27.50 -0.55
C GLU A 132 -13.97 28.86 -0.37
N SER A 133 -13.39 29.12 0.81
CA SER A 133 -12.56 30.29 1.09
C SER A 133 -11.22 30.33 0.34
N GLY A 134 -10.83 29.22 -0.30
CA GLY A 134 -9.52 29.03 -0.92
C GLY A 134 -8.42 28.55 0.04
N GLU A 135 -8.70 28.49 1.35
CA GLU A 135 -7.76 27.99 2.35
C GLU A 135 -7.59 26.46 2.26
N LYS A 136 -6.42 25.96 2.67
CA LYS A 136 -6.09 24.54 2.71
C LYS A 136 -6.33 23.99 4.10
N GLU A 137 -7.13 22.95 4.21
CA GLU A 137 -7.39 22.24 5.46
C GLU A 137 -6.79 20.83 5.43
N TRP A 138 -5.85 20.56 6.33
CA TRP A 138 -5.21 19.26 6.47
C TRP A 138 -6.16 18.21 7.00
N GLN A 139 -6.18 17.05 6.36
CA GLN A 139 -7.01 15.94 6.80
C GLN A 139 -6.22 15.06 7.77
N THR A 140 -6.73 14.90 8.99
CA THR A 140 -6.04 14.14 10.04
C THR A 140 -6.00 12.63 9.75
N ARG A 141 -7.06 12.06 9.15
CA ARG A 141 -7.13 10.61 8.90
C ARG A 141 -6.06 10.11 7.92
N PRO A 142 -5.88 10.73 6.73
CA PRO A 142 -4.82 10.33 5.79
C PRO A 142 -3.42 10.54 6.39
N LEU A 143 -3.21 11.60 7.18
CA LEU A 143 -1.94 11.83 7.88
C LEU A 143 -1.61 10.69 8.86
N ILE A 144 -2.56 10.31 9.72
CA ILE A 144 -2.36 9.18 10.66
C ILE A 144 -2.06 7.88 9.90
N ALA A 145 -2.81 7.60 8.82
CA ALA A 145 -2.60 6.40 8.02
C ALA A 145 -1.23 6.39 7.34
N MET A 146 -0.79 7.52 6.78
CA MET A 146 0.54 7.66 6.19
C MET A 146 1.64 7.51 7.23
N THR A 147 1.52 8.18 8.37
CA THR A 147 2.51 8.05 9.47
C THR A 147 2.61 6.61 9.95
N THR A 148 1.47 5.91 10.06
CA THR A 148 1.44 4.49 10.44
C THR A 148 2.11 3.62 9.37
N LEU A 149 1.76 3.82 8.09
CA LEU A 149 2.33 3.07 6.98
C LEU A 149 3.84 3.28 6.87
N PHE A 150 4.31 4.52 6.86
CA PHE A 150 5.73 4.83 6.85
C PHE A 150 6.43 4.31 8.10
N GLY A 151 5.81 4.43 9.27
CA GLY A 151 6.33 3.87 10.52
C GLY A 151 6.56 2.37 10.42
N MET A 152 5.62 1.61 9.86
CA MET A 152 5.76 0.17 9.64
C MET A 152 6.89 -0.15 8.64
N VAL A 153 6.98 0.60 7.54
CA VAL A 153 8.05 0.43 6.54
C VAL A 153 9.42 0.73 7.14
N PHE A 154 9.58 1.83 7.85
CA PHE A 154 10.84 2.21 8.49
C PHE A 154 11.23 1.27 9.63
N ALA A 155 10.28 0.82 10.44
CA ALA A 155 10.54 -0.18 11.47
C ALA A 155 11.04 -1.49 10.85
N SER A 156 10.41 -1.93 9.76
CA SER A 156 10.82 -3.10 8.99
C SER A 156 12.23 -2.94 8.40
N ALA A 157 12.51 -1.80 7.77
CA ALA A 157 13.83 -1.49 7.24
C ALA A 157 14.90 -1.45 8.34
N ALA A 158 14.60 -0.88 9.50
CA ALA A 158 15.50 -0.84 10.65
C ALA A 158 15.83 -2.24 11.17
N VAL A 159 14.82 -3.12 11.26
CA VAL A 159 15.03 -4.54 11.63
C VAL A 159 15.91 -5.25 10.60
N ILE A 160 15.66 -5.06 9.30
CA ILE A 160 16.49 -5.65 8.24
C ILE A 160 17.94 -5.17 8.36
N ILE A 161 18.16 -3.85 8.48
CA ILE A 161 19.49 -3.26 8.63
C ILE A 161 20.19 -3.83 9.87
N PHE A 162 19.49 -3.89 11.01
CA PHE A 162 20.02 -4.47 12.23
C PHE A 162 20.45 -5.94 12.05
N CYS A 163 19.61 -6.76 11.41
CA CYS A 163 19.92 -8.16 11.12
C CYS A 163 21.11 -8.30 10.17
N LEU A 164 21.17 -7.49 9.10
CA LEU A 164 22.30 -7.48 8.16
C LEU A 164 23.61 -7.10 8.85
N LEU A 165 23.60 -6.03 9.65
CA LEU A 165 24.79 -5.61 10.42
C LEU A 165 25.28 -6.72 11.37
N ARG A 166 24.34 -7.43 12.00
CA ARG A 166 24.68 -8.56 12.87
C ARG A 166 25.29 -9.72 12.08
N ILE A 167 24.70 -10.10 10.94
CA ILE A 167 25.25 -11.15 10.07
C ILE A 167 26.66 -10.79 9.57
N LEU A 168 26.86 -9.55 9.10
CA LEU A 168 28.17 -9.07 8.67
C LEU A 168 29.21 -9.13 9.79
N LYS A 169 28.81 -8.79 11.03
CA LYS A 169 29.70 -8.86 12.20
C LYS A 169 30.12 -10.30 12.50
N GLU A 170 29.20 -11.26 12.50
CA GLU A 170 29.51 -12.68 12.72
C GLU A 170 30.43 -13.25 11.62
N MET A 171 30.22 -12.87 10.35
CA MET A 171 31.09 -13.31 9.26
C MET A 171 32.50 -12.71 9.31
N SER A 172 32.67 -11.56 9.95
CA SER A 172 33.98 -10.89 10.11
C SER A 172 34.80 -11.43 11.28
N ALA A 173 34.22 -12.23 12.16
CA ALA A 173 34.93 -12.80 13.29
C ALA A 173 35.92 -13.88 12.81
N PRO A 174 37.22 -13.81 13.19
CA PRO A 174 38.19 -14.85 12.85
C PRO A 174 37.79 -16.19 13.49
N LYS A 175 37.85 -17.25 12.70
CA LYS A 175 37.59 -18.64 13.15
C LYS A 175 38.73 -19.17 14.01
#